data_AF-A0A7K1LI06-F1
#
_entry.id   AF-A0A7K1LI06-F1
#
_cell.length_a   1.000
_cell.length_b   1.000
_cell.length_c   1.000
_cell.angle_alpha   90.00
_cell.angle_beta   90.00
_cell.angle_gamma   90.00
#
_symmetry.space_group_name_H-M   'P 1'
#
loop_
_entity.id
_entity.type
_entity.pdbx_description
1 polymer ?
#
loop_
_entity_poly.entity_id
_entity_poly.type
_entity_poly.pdbx_seq_one_letter_code
_entity_poly.pdbx_strand_id
1 'polypeptide(L)'
;MIPRMASVTIALIVPGVLLITGILLLGSSPAKFLGIPAVLAFMFAMFPFMSLAMWISWRLFDKDADYQLDDVDEQTGEMHS
;
A
#
# COMPACT_ATOMS: atom_id res chain seq x y z
N MET A 1 -1.95 -10.87 -19.41
CA MET A 1 -0.94 -9.88 -18.98
C MET A 1 -1.62 -8.90 -18.06
N ILE A 2 -1.40 -9.01 -16.75
CA ILE A 2 -1.89 -8.02 -15.79
C ILE A 2 -0.92 -6.82 -15.90
N PRO A 3 -1.41 -5.59 -16.10
CA PRO A 3 -0.54 -4.44 -16.26
C PRO A 3 0.28 -4.24 -14.98
N ARG A 4 1.60 -4.00 -15.12
CA ARG A 4 2.57 -3.80 -14.03
C ARG A 4 2.11 -2.73 -13.01
N MET A 5 1.24 -1.81 -13.44
CA MET A 5 0.63 -0.76 -12.62
C MET A 5 -0.50 -1.24 -11.68
N ALA A 6 -1.05 -2.43 -11.89
CA ALA A 6 -2.15 -2.97 -11.09
C ALA A 6 -1.73 -3.21 -9.63
N SER A 7 -0.49 -3.65 -9.42
CA SER A 7 0.12 -3.82 -8.08
C SER A 7 0.14 -2.51 -7.31
N VAL A 8 0.70 -1.45 -7.91
CA VAL A 8 0.80 -0.11 -7.31
C VAL A 8 -0.60 0.47 -7.05
N THR A 9 -1.53 0.27 -7.97
CA THR A 9 -2.91 0.73 -7.84
C THR A 9 -3.57 0.10 -6.62
N ILE A 10 -3.43 -1.20 -6.41
CA ILE A 10 -4.04 -1.88 -5.27
C ILE A 10 -3.32 -1.54 -3.96
N ALA A 11 -1.99 -1.50 -3.97
CA ALA A 11 -1.19 -1.12 -2.80
C ALA A 11 -1.45 0.30 -2.30
N LEU A 12 -1.92 1.21 -3.17
CA LEU A 12 -2.03 2.63 -2.85
C LEU A 12 -3.50 3.11 -2.77
N ILE A 13 -4.35 2.69 -3.70
CA ILE A 13 -5.76 3.10 -3.73
C ILE A 13 -6.56 2.42 -2.63
N VAL A 14 -6.35 1.12 -2.38
CA VAL A 14 -7.11 0.39 -1.35
C VAL A 14 -6.91 1.01 0.05
N PRO A 15 -5.67 1.22 0.54
CA PRO A 15 -5.50 1.88 1.82
C PRO A 15 -5.97 3.33 1.80
N GLY A 16 -5.76 4.08 0.72
CA GLY A 16 -6.24 5.47 0.62
C GLY A 16 -7.75 5.60 0.76
N VAL A 17 -8.52 4.78 0.03
CA VAL A 17 -9.99 4.76 0.09
C VAL A 17 -10.48 4.33 1.48
N LEU A 18 -9.83 3.33 2.08
CA LEU A 18 -10.19 2.85 3.40
C LEU A 18 -9.93 3.91 4.49
N LEU A 19 -8.84 4.67 4.35
CA LEU A 19 -8.50 5.77 5.26
C LEU A 19 -9.53 6.90 5.17
N ILE A 20 -9.89 7.31 3.95
CA ILE A 20 -10.90 8.35 3.71
C ILE A 20 -12.25 7.92 4.28
N THR A 21 -12.68 6.68 3.99
CA THR A 21 -13.97 6.16 4.47
C THR A 21 -13.99 6.03 5.99
N GLY A 22 -12.91 5.53 6.59
CA GLY A 22 -12.78 5.40 8.04
C GLY A 22 -12.86 6.74 8.76
N ILE A 23 -12.16 7.77 8.27
CA ILE A 23 -12.22 9.13 8.84
C ILE A 23 -13.63 9.72 8.70
N LEU A 24 -14.28 9.55 7.55
CA LEU A 24 -15.61 10.11 7.30
C LEU A 24 -16.65 9.52 8.28
N LEU A 25 -16.59 8.22 8.51
CA LEU A 25 -17.47 7.52 9.44
C LEU A 25 -17.18 7.88 10.91
N LEU A 26 -15.91 8.00 11.29
CA LEU A 26 -15.54 8.40 12.66
C LEU A 26 -15.86 9.88 12.94
N GLY A 27 -15.64 10.75 11.96
CA GLY A 27 -15.88 12.19 12.06
C GLY A 27 -17.36 12.56 12.15
N SER A 28 -18.24 11.72 11.61
CA SER A 28 -19.70 11.90 11.72
C SER A 28 -20.30 11.31 13.00
N SER A 29 -19.49 10.72 13.90
CA SER A 29 -19.99 10.07 15.11
C SER A 29 -20.47 11.08 16.16
N PRO A 30 -21.68 10.93 16.75
CA PRO A 30 -22.17 11.80 17.81
C PRO A 30 -21.44 11.61 19.15
N ALA A 31 -20.62 10.56 19.28
CA ALA A 31 -19.89 10.23 20.50
C ALA A 31 -18.62 11.09 20.66
N LYS A 32 -18.78 12.37 21.03
CA LYS A 32 -17.66 13.32 21.18
C LYS A 32 -16.58 12.88 22.19
N PHE A 33 -16.95 12.13 23.24
CA PHE A 33 -16.00 11.68 24.27
C PHE A 33 -15.09 10.52 23.83
N LEU A 34 -15.50 9.75 22.80
CA LEU A 34 -14.69 8.68 22.23
C LEU A 34 -13.90 9.13 21.00
N GLY A 35 -14.03 10.38 20.56
CA GLY A 35 -13.41 10.88 19.33
C GLY A 35 -11.89 10.67 19.30
N ILE A 36 -11.17 11.19 20.30
CA ILE A 36 -9.69 11.08 20.34
C ILE A 36 -9.23 9.61 20.49
N PRO A 37 -9.75 8.82 21.45
CA PRO A 37 -9.38 7.41 21.56
C PRO A 37 -9.71 6.58 20.31
N ALA A 38 -10.85 6.85 19.67
CA ALA A 38 -11.27 6.15 18.46
C ALA A 38 -10.34 6.48 17.27
N VAL A 39 -9.96 7.75 17.10
CA VAL A 39 -8.99 8.15 16.06
C VAL A 39 -7.63 7.50 16.31
N LEU A 40 -7.16 7.45 17.57
CA LEU A 40 -5.90 6.78 17.91
C LEU A 40 -5.98 5.27 17.64
N ALA A 41 -7.06 4.61 18.04
CA ALA A 41 -7.28 3.19 17.74
C ALA A 41 -7.35 2.93 16.23
N PHE A 42 -7.99 3.82 15.48
CA PHE A 42 -8.05 3.75 14.02
C PHE A 42 -6.67 3.90 13.38
N MET A 43 -5.86 4.87 13.83
CA MET A 43 -4.47 5.03 13.37
C MET A 43 -3.63 3.79 13.70
N PHE A 44 -3.78 3.22 14.90
CA PHE A 44 -3.11 1.96 15.25
C PHE A 44 -3.56 0.79 14.39
N ALA A 45 -4.85 0.69 14.06
CA ALA A 45 -5.39 -0.34 13.19
C ALA A 45 -4.94 -0.18 11.72
N MET A 46 -4.60 1.04 11.29
CA MET A 46 -4.05 1.28 9.95
C MET A 46 -2.64 0.70 9.75
N PHE A 47 -1.83 0.55 10.80
CA PHE A 47 -0.51 -0.09 10.69
C PHE A 47 -0.56 -1.54 10.19
N PRO A 48 -1.27 -2.48 10.85
CA PRO A 48 -1.40 -3.84 10.35
C PRO A 48 -2.17 -3.89 9.03
N PHE A 49 -3.11 -2.96 8.81
CA PHE A 49 -3.84 -2.89 7.54
C PHE A 49 -2.91 -2.55 6.35
N MET A 50 -2.06 -1.54 6.50
CA MET A 50 -1.05 -1.18 5.49
C MET A 50 -0.07 -2.33 5.25
N SER A 51 0.38 -3.00 6.33
CA SER A 51 1.24 -4.18 6.23
C SER A 51 0.56 -5.32 5.48
N LEU A 52 -0.73 -5.57 5.76
CA LEU A 52 -1.52 -6.58 5.06
C LEU A 52 -1.74 -6.22 3.59
N ALA A 53 -2.01 -4.95 3.27
CA ALA A 53 -2.18 -4.48 1.91
C ALA A 53 -0.89 -4.69 1.10
N MET A 54 0.27 -4.40 1.70
CA MET A 54 1.57 -4.66 1.09
C MET A 54 1.81 -6.16 0.89
N TRP A 55 1.48 -6.99 1.88
CA TRP A 55 1.60 -8.45 1.78
C TRP A 55 0.71 -9.04 0.67
N ILE A 56 -0.53 -8.56 0.56
CA ILE A 56 -1.47 -8.94 -0.51
C ILE A 56 -0.95 -8.49 -1.87
N SER A 57 -0.43 -7.26 -1.97
CA SER A 57 0.15 -6.74 -3.21
C SER A 57 1.31 -7.60 -3.69
N TRP A 58 2.22 -7.96 -2.78
CA TRP A 58 3.33 -8.86 -3.08
C TRP A 58 2.83 -10.25 -3.51
N ARG A 59 1.88 -10.83 -2.77
CA ARG A 59 1.38 -12.19 -3.04
C ARG A 59 0.66 -12.32 -4.38
N LEU A 60 -0.09 -11.30 -4.81
CA LEU A 60 -0.86 -11.34 -6.06
C LEU A 60 -0.06 -10.94 -7.29
N PHE A 61 0.83 -9.95 -7.18
CA PHE A 61 1.44 -9.32 -8.36
C PHE A 61 2.94 -9.53 -8.47
N ASP A 62 3.63 -9.75 -7.35
CA ASP A 62 5.10 -9.74 -7.28
C ASP A 62 5.69 -11.13 -6.98
N LYS A 63 4.86 -12.08 -6.52
CA LYS A 63 5.26 -13.47 -6.21
C LYS A 63 5.90 -14.18 -7.40
N ASP A 64 5.44 -13.89 -8.61
CA ASP A 64 5.92 -14.47 -9.87
C ASP A 64 6.50 -13.39 -10.79
N ALA A 65 6.89 -12.23 -10.26
CA ALA A 65 7.52 -11.20 -11.05
C ALA A 65 8.95 -11.62 -11.40
N ASP A 66 9.21 -11.85 -12.68
CA ASP A 66 10.57 -11.90 -13.22
C ASP A 66 11.17 -10.49 -13.09
N TYR A 67 11.93 -10.26 -12.02
CA TYR A 67 12.79 -9.10 -11.92
C TYR A 67 13.88 -9.27 -12.98
N GLN A 68 13.69 -8.68 -14.17
CA GLN A 68 14.77 -8.53 -15.14
C GLN A 68 15.84 -7.64 -14.50
N LEU A 69 16.85 -8.29 -13.93
CA LEU A 69 18.07 -7.68 -13.39
C LEU A 69 19.06 -7.32 -14.52
N ASP A 70 18.68 -7.51 -15.78
CA ASP A 70 19.58 -7.42 -16.93
C ASP A 70 19.92 -5.97 -17.33
N ASP A 71 19.12 -4.96 -16.96
CA ASP A 71 19.35 -3.57 -17.38
C ASP A 71 20.43 -2.81 -16.56
N VAL A 72 20.87 -3.35 -15.42
CA VAL A 72 21.84 -2.68 -14.54
C VAL A 72 23.29 -3.09 -14.86
N ASP A 73 23.49 -4.34 -15.30
CA ASP A 73 24.83 -4.82 -15.65
C ASP A 73 25.29 -4.31 -17.04
N GLU A 74 24.37 -4.08 -17.98
CA GLU A 74 24.72 -3.56 -19.31
C GLU A 74 25.17 -2.09 -19.27
N GLN A 75 24.53 -1.22 -18.47
CA GLN A 75 24.97 0.17 -18.29
C GLN A 75 26.31 0.30 -17.55
N THR A 76 26.64 -0.66 -16.67
CA THR A 76 27.91 -0.62 -15.91
C THR A 76 29.07 -1.17 -16.73
N GLY A 77 28.79 -2.06 -17.69
CA GLY A 77 29.76 -2.57 -18.66
C GLY A 77 30.15 -1.54 -19.72
N GLU A 78 29.19 -0.77 -20.25
CA GLU A 78 29.44 0.25 -21.29
C GLU A 78 30.20 1.48 -20.78
N MET A 79 30.13 1.81 -19.49
CA MET A 79 30.91 2.91 -18.90
C MET A 79 32.38 2.55 -18.63
N HIS A 80 32.76 1.28 -18.81
CA HIS A 80 34.09 0.77 -18.47
C HIS A 80 34.88 0.21 -19.67
N SER A 81 34.36 0.36 -20.90
CA SER A 81 35.00 -0.04 -22.16
C SER A 81 35.49 1.14 -22.99
#